data_AF-A0A661IRS2-F1
#
_entry.id   AF-A0A661IRS2-F1
#
_cell.length_a   1.000
_cell.length_b   1.000
_cell.length_c   1.000
_cell.angle_alpha   90.00
_cell.angle_beta   90.00
_cell.angle_gamma   90.00
#
_symmetry.space_group_name_H-M   'P 1'
#
loop_
_entity.id
_entity.type
_entity.pdbx_description
1 polymer ?
#
loop_
_entity_poly.entity_id
_entity_poly.type
_entity_poly.pdbx_seq_one_letter_code
_entity_poly.pdbx_strand_id
1 'polypeptide(L)'
;MALAIVLLFVLTVIAFPTGASAKGKKKTISLVIATATTGGTYYPMGVGMASLWTIRLVKKHGIQVQAITSAGSGENVNMLRGKEVELAILQGLFGKMAWNGIGIYKGKPYKELRAITMLWPNVEHFVIFKSKVKTGTVTDIKGLRFS
;
A
#
# COMPACT_ATOMS: atom_id res chain seq x y z
N MET A 1 59.41 18.98 -38.64
CA MET A 1 59.26 19.00 -37.16
C MET A 1 59.26 20.47 -36.75
N ALA A 2 58.31 21.08 -36.06
CA ALA A 2 57.04 20.73 -35.41
C ALA A 2 56.18 22.01 -35.50
N LEU A 3 54.95 21.96 -36.02
CA LEU A 3 53.67 21.87 -35.30
C LEU A 3 53.40 22.97 -34.23
N ALA A 4 52.32 23.75 -34.52
CA ALA A 4 51.39 24.40 -33.58
C ALA A 4 51.91 25.70 -32.89
N ILE A 5 51.17 26.79 -32.66
CA ILE A 5 49.85 26.94 -32.02
C ILE A 5 49.29 28.37 -32.30
N VAL A 6 48.06 28.43 -32.85
CA VAL A 6 46.88 29.23 -32.43
C VAL A 6 47.01 30.77 -32.25
N LEU A 7 46.24 31.53 -33.04
CA LEU A 7 45.22 32.47 -32.52
C LEU A 7 44.32 32.97 -33.68
N LEU A 8 43.23 32.25 -33.97
CA LEU A 8 42.13 32.77 -34.80
C LEU A 8 40.88 32.78 -33.92
N PHE A 9 40.50 33.98 -33.47
CA PHE A 9 39.26 34.25 -32.75
C PHE A 9 38.07 34.00 -33.68
N VAL A 10 37.41 32.85 -33.55
CA VAL A 10 36.10 32.60 -34.16
C VAL A 10 35.03 32.89 -33.12
N LEU A 11 34.29 33.97 -33.32
CA LEU A 11 33.06 34.26 -32.58
C LEU A 11 32.04 33.14 -32.85
N THR A 12 31.79 32.29 -31.87
CA THR A 12 30.60 31.42 -31.84
C THR A 12 29.44 32.17 -31.21
N VAL A 13 28.47 32.55 -32.04
CA VAL A 13 27.17 33.07 -31.61
C VAL A 13 26.42 31.97 -30.88
N ILE A 14 26.22 32.13 -29.57
CA ILE A 14 25.37 31.25 -28.75
C ILE A 14 23.92 31.63 -29.03
N ALA A 15 23.27 30.88 -29.91
CA ALA A 15 21.82 30.94 -30.09
C ALA A 15 21.14 30.27 -28.88
N PHE A 16 20.59 31.09 -27.97
CA PHE A 16 19.66 30.63 -26.93
C PHE A 16 18.34 30.21 -27.59
N PRO A 17 17.88 28.95 -27.47
CA PRO A 17 16.51 28.62 -27.82
C PRO A 17 15.59 29.20 -26.74
N THR A 18 14.84 30.22 -27.12
CA THR A 18 13.75 30.80 -26.35
C THR A 18 12.66 29.76 -26.07
N GLY A 19 12.42 29.51 -24.78
CA GLY A 19 11.09 29.33 -24.21
C GLY A 19 10.17 28.27 -24.84
N ALA A 20 10.52 26.99 -24.73
CA ALA A 20 9.51 25.94 -24.78
C ALA A 20 8.67 26.00 -23.48
N SER A 21 7.47 26.56 -23.58
CA SER A 21 6.49 26.57 -22.49
C SER A 21 6.16 25.13 -22.10
N ALA A 22 6.71 24.67 -20.98
CA ALA A 22 6.37 23.39 -20.38
C ALA A 22 4.91 23.46 -19.91
N LYS A 23 3.99 22.92 -20.73
CA LYS A 23 2.61 22.64 -20.29
C LYS A 23 2.70 21.82 -19.01
N GLY A 24 2.35 22.42 -17.87
CA GLY A 24 2.42 21.79 -16.56
C GLY A 24 1.70 20.44 -16.58
N LYS A 25 2.44 19.35 -16.40
CA LYS A 25 1.85 18.03 -16.19
C LYS A 25 0.91 18.15 -14.99
N LYS A 26 -0.39 17.85 -15.17
CA LYS A 26 -1.32 17.70 -14.04
C LYS A 26 -0.65 16.77 -13.03
N LYS A 27 -0.49 17.24 -11.79
CA LYS A 27 0.16 16.48 -10.72
C LYS A 27 -0.66 15.21 -10.48
N THR A 28 -0.09 14.06 -10.82
CA THR A 28 -0.67 12.76 -10.51
C THR A 28 -0.61 12.55 -9.00
N ILE A 29 -1.72 12.15 -8.39
CA ILE A 29 -1.81 11.72 -7.00
C ILE A 29 -1.72 10.20 -7.01
N SER A 30 -0.63 9.66 -6.50
CA SER A 30 -0.46 8.21 -6.34
C SER A 30 -0.86 7.82 -4.92
N LEU A 31 -1.79 6.89 -4.80
CA LEU A 31 -2.21 6.29 -3.53
C LEU A 31 -1.80 4.83 -3.50
N VAL A 32 -1.34 4.36 -2.35
CA VAL A 32 -1.02 2.95 -2.12
C VAL A 32 -2.03 2.36 -1.14
N ILE A 33 -2.60 1.20 -1.50
CA ILE A 33 -3.43 0.38 -0.60
C ILE A 33 -2.66 -0.85 -0.14
N ALA A 34 -2.36 -0.91 1.16
CA ALA A 34 -1.80 -2.10 1.79
C ALA A 34 -2.87 -3.19 1.99
N THR A 35 -2.51 -4.44 1.68
CA THR A 35 -3.46 -5.56 1.65
C THR A 35 -3.05 -6.71 2.61
N ALA A 36 -2.67 -7.87 2.09
CA ALA A 36 -2.10 -8.99 2.84
C ALA A 36 -1.33 -9.89 1.87
N THR A 37 -1.14 -11.16 2.21
CA THR A 37 -0.50 -12.15 1.35
C THR A 37 -1.33 -12.40 0.08
N THR A 38 -0.67 -12.83 -1.00
CA THR A 38 -1.31 -13.12 -2.29
C THR A 38 -2.29 -14.30 -2.24
N GLY A 39 -2.11 -15.22 -1.28
CA GLY A 39 -3.01 -16.35 -1.04
C GLY A 39 -4.23 -16.01 -0.19
N GLY A 40 -4.31 -14.80 0.37
CA GLY A 40 -5.46 -14.33 1.14
C GLY A 40 -6.48 -13.56 0.30
N THR A 41 -7.60 -13.18 0.92
CA THR A 41 -8.66 -12.42 0.23
C THR A 41 -8.30 -10.94 0.01
N TYR A 42 -7.45 -10.35 0.86
CA TYR A 42 -7.22 -8.90 0.85
C TYR A 42 -6.51 -8.44 -0.42
N TYR A 43 -5.52 -9.20 -0.88
CA TYR A 43 -4.71 -8.84 -2.05
C TYR A 43 -5.55 -8.76 -3.34
N PRO A 44 -6.27 -9.81 -3.79
CA PRO A 44 -7.07 -9.72 -5.01
C PRO A 44 -8.16 -8.65 -4.91
N MET A 45 -8.77 -8.47 -3.73
CA MET A 45 -9.75 -7.39 -3.52
C MET A 45 -9.13 -6.01 -3.65
N GLY A 46 -7.96 -5.77 -3.04
CA GLY A 46 -7.23 -4.51 -3.15
C GLY A 46 -6.78 -4.21 -4.57
N VAL A 47 -6.30 -5.21 -5.32
CA VAL A 47 -5.93 -5.07 -6.74
C VAL A 47 -7.14 -4.66 -7.59
N GLY A 48 -8.29 -5.31 -7.38
CA GLY A 48 -9.54 -4.98 -8.08
C GLY A 48 -10.01 -3.56 -7.78
N MET A 49 -10.00 -3.16 -6.51
CA MET A 49 -10.36 -1.81 -6.07
C MET A 49 -9.41 -0.75 -6.65
N ALA A 50 -8.09 -0.96 -6.54
CA ALA A 50 -7.08 -0.04 -7.02
C ALA A 50 -7.16 0.19 -8.53
N SER A 51 -7.39 -0.89 -9.30
CA SER A 51 -7.57 -0.83 -10.75
C SER A 51 -8.83 -0.03 -11.11
N LEU A 52 -9.97 -0.34 -10.48
CA LEU A 52 -11.23 0.35 -10.73
C LEU A 52 -11.13 1.84 -10.39
N TRP A 53 -10.56 2.18 -9.23
CA TRP A 53 -10.38 3.57 -8.81
C TRP A 53 -9.45 4.33 -9.75
N THR A 54 -8.35 3.72 -10.19
CA THR A 54 -7.47 4.33 -11.18
C THR A 54 -8.23 4.63 -12.48
N ILE A 55 -8.95 3.65 -13.03
CA ILE A 55 -9.74 3.81 -14.26
C ILE A 55 -10.74 4.97 -14.13
N ARG A 56 -11.40 5.08 -12.97
CA ARG A 56 -12.46 6.07 -12.73
C ARG A 56 -11.93 7.46 -12.39
N LEU A 57 -10.80 7.56 -11.68
CA LEU A 57 -10.35 8.81 -11.07
C LEU A 57 -9.18 9.45 -11.80
N VAL A 58 -8.36 8.71 -12.56
CA VAL A 58 -7.15 9.26 -13.20
C VAL A 58 -7.46 10.37 -14.19
N LYS A 59 -8.52 10.24 -15.00
CA LYS A 59 -8.87 11.24 -16.04
C LYS A 59 -9.35 12.58 -15.45
N LYS A 60 -10.19 12.51 -14.41
CA LYS A 60 -10.85 13.68 -13.82
C LYS A 60 -10.02 14.30 -12.69
N HIS A 61 -9.43 13.45 -11.85
CA HIS A 61 -8.77 13.86 -10.61
C HIS A 61 -7.25 13.62 -10.61
N GLY A 62 -6.70 12.97 -11.64
CA GLY A 62 -5.28 12.62 -11.67
C GLY A 62 -4.89 11.58 -10.62
N ILE A 63 -5.85 10.86 -10.03
CA ILE A 63 -5.58 9.88 -8.98
C ILE A 63 -5.29 8.51 -9.61
N GLN A 64 -4.17 7.93 -9.23
CA GLN A 64 -3.78 6.55 -9.53
C GLN A 64 -3.65 5.81 -8.20
N VAL A 65 -4.10 4.56 -8.17
CA VAL A 65 -4.06 3.72 -6.99
C VAL A 65 -3.40 2.39 -7.34
N GLN A 66 -2.52 1.92 -6.47
CA GLN A 66 -1.90 0.60 -6.57
C GLN A 66 -2.04 -0.17 -5.26
N ALA A 67 -2.18 -1.49 -5.37
CA ALA A 67 -2.20 -2.38 -4.21
C ALA A 67 -0.82 -3.01 -3.97
N ILE A 68 -0.44 -3.17 -2.71
CA ILE A 68 0.77 -3.88 -2.30
C ILE A 68 0.44 -5.01 -1.32
N THR A 69 1.28 -6.05 -1.32
CA THR A 69 1.18 -7.15 -0.35
C THR A 69 1.76 -6.74 1.00
N SER A 70 1.34 -7.44 2.05
CA SER A 70 1.87 -7.30 3.42
C SER A 70 1.61 -8.59 4.23
N ALA A 71 2.07 -8.62 5.48
CA ALA A 71 1.74 -9.63 6.48
C ALA A 71 0.31 -9.48 7.06
N GLY A 72 -0.42 -8.42 6.70
CA GLY A 72 -1.82 -8.19 7.09
C GLY A 72 -2.01 -7.02 8.06
N SER A 73 -3.13 -7.04 8.80
CA SER A 73 -3.66 -5.86 9.51
C SER A 73 -2.67 -5.18 10.46
N GLY A 74 -1.81 -5.93 11.14
CA GLY A 74 -0.82 -5.38 12.07
C GLY A 74 0.21 -4.49 11.39
N GLU A 75 0.81 -4.99 10.31
CA GLU A 75 1.78 -4.27 9.47
C GLU A 75 1.11 -3.11 8.73
N ASN A 76 -0.10 -3.32 8.23
CA ASN A 76 -0.88 -2.29 7.54
C ASN A 76 -1.11 -1.04 8.41
N VAL A 77 -1.43 -1.22 9.69
CA VAL A 77 -1.55 -0.08 10.63
C VAL A 77 -0.20 0.62 10.82
N ASN A 78 0.91 -0.11 10.83
CA ASN A 78 2.24 0.48 10.98
C ASN A 78 2.62 1.29 9.73
N MET A 79 2.39 0.76 8.52
CA MET A 79 2.62 1.49 7.27
C MET A 79 1.75 2.75 7.19
N LEU A 80 0.47 2.68 7.59
CA LEU A 80 -0.39 3.86 7.67
C LEU A 80 0.15 4.91 8.66
N ARG A 81 0.62 4.48 9.84
CA ARG A 81 1.20 5.39 10.85
C ARG A 81 2.52 5.99 10.38
N GLY A 82 3.34 5.21 9.69
CA GLY A 82 4.61 5.63 9.08
C GLY A 82 4.45 6.48 7.82
N LYS A 83 3.21 6.66 7.32
CA LYS A 83 2.90 7.32 6.05
C LYS A 83 3.60 6.67 4.84
N GLU A 84 3.81 5.36 4.92
CA GLU A 84 4.33 4.54 3.81
C GLU A 84 3.23 4.22 2.79
N VAL A 85 1.97 4.22 3.25
CA VAL A 85 0.78 4.02 2.43
C VAL A 85 -0.33 4.96 2.88
N GLU A 86 -1.22 5.33 1.95
CA GLU A 86 -2.37 6.19 2.22
C GLU A 86 -3.62 5.40 2.63
N LEU A 87 -3.71 4.14 2.20
CA LEU A 87 -4.87 3.28 2.38
C LEU A 87 -4.44 1.90 2.87
N ALA A 88 -5.32 1.22 3.61
CA ALA A 88 -5.13 -0.18 3.92
C ALA A 88 -6.45 -0.92 4.16
N ILE A 89 -6.43 -2.22 3.89
CA ILE A 89 -7.47 -3.15 4.33
C ILE A 89 -7.10 -3.65 5.72
N LEU A 90 -8.04 -3.55 6.67
CA LEU A 90 -7.83 -3.95 8.06
C LEU A 90 -9.01 -4.78 8.57
N GLN A 91 -8.73 -5.73 9.45
CA GLN A 91 -9.75 -6.23 10.35
C GLN A 91 -10.16 -5.12 11.34
N GLY A 92 -11.46 -5.02 11.63
CA GLY A 92 -11.99 -4.01 12.55
C GLY A 92 -11.37 -4.04 13.95
N LEU A 93 -10.97 -5.23 14.43
CA LEU A 93 -10.26 -5.39 15.70
C LEU A 93 -8.94 -4.62 15.73
N PHE A 94 -8.13 -4.70 14.67
CA PHE A 94 -6.87 -3.96 14.56
C PHE A 94 -7.12 -2.45 14.51
N GLY A 95 -8.13 -2.01 13.76
CA GLY A 95 -8.56 -0.61 13.74
C GLY A 95 -8.95 -0.10 15.14
N LYS A 96 -9.76 -0.87 15.89
CA LYS A 96 -10.16 -0.54 17.26
C LYS A 96 -8.98 -0.52 18.22
N MET A 97 -8.08 -1.51 18.14
CA MET A 97 -6.89 -1.57 18.99
C MET A 97 -5.95 -0.39 18.72
N ALA A 98 -5.71 -0.08 17.45
CA ALA A 98 -4.85 1.03 17.03
C ALA A 98 -5.42 2.38 17.46
N TRP A 99 -6.71 2.61 17.22
CA TRP A 99 -7.39 3.85 17.60
C TRP A 99 -7.33 4.12 19.10
N ASN A 100 -7.55 3.09 19.92
CA ASN A 100 -7.59 3.23 21.38
C ASN A 100 -6.23 3.08 22.04
N GLY A 101 -5.21 2.60 21.32
CA GLY A 101 -3.89 2.31 21.91
C GLY A 101 -3.96 1.18 22.93
N ILE A 102 -4.63 0.08 22.59
CA ILE A 102 -4.80 -1.11 23.43
C ILE A 102 -4.26 -2.37 22.74
N GLY A 103 -4.17 -3.48 23.46
CA GLY A 103 -3.64 -4.74 22.92
C GLY A 103 -2.20 -4.57 22.44
N ILE A 104 -1.92 -5.00 21.20
CA ILE A 104 -0.59 -4.86 20.58
C ILE A 104 -0.14 -3.40 20.41
N TYR A 105 -1.06 -2.43 20.52
CA TYR A 105 -0.77 -0.99 20.44
C TYR A 105 -0.83 -0.28 21.80
N LYS A 106 -0.68 -1.02 22.91
CA LYS A 106 -0.76 -0.46 24.27
C LYS A 106 0.10 0.79 24.45
N GLY A 107 -0.53 1.90 24.86
CA GLY A 107 0.14 3.19 25.08
C GLY A 107 0.51 3.96 23.81
N LYS A 108 0.09 3.49 22.62
CA LYS A 108 0.40 4.09 21.32
C LYS A 108 -0.85 4.31 20.45
N PRO A 109 -1.84 5.11 20.90
CA PRO A 109 -3.06 5.35 20.13
C PRO A 109 -2.75 6.06 18.80
N TYR A 110 -3.45 5.67 17.73
CA TYR A 110 -3.37 6.30 16.41
C TYR A 110 -4.68 7.03 16.09
N LYS A 111 -4.81 8.29 16.54
CA LYS A 111 -6.04 9.09 16.45
C LYS A 111 -6.27 9.76 15.09
N GLU A 112 -5.33 9.65 14.17
CA GLU A 112 -5.49 10.12 12.79
C GLU A 112 -6.09 9.04 11.87
N LEU A 113 -6.15 7.78 12.31
CA LEU A 113 -6.76 6.70 11.53
C LEU A 113 -8.23 7.02 11.21
N ARG A 114 -8.65 6.80 9.96
CA ARG A 114 -10.06 6.96 9.54
C ARG A 114 -10.53 5.72 8.80
N ALA A 115 -11.79 5.34 9.05
CA ALA A 115 -12.47 4.31 8.29
C ALA A 115 -13.18 4.95 7.08
N ILE A 116 -13.15 4.27 5.93
CA ILE A 116 -13.86 4.69 4.73
C ILE A 116 -15.13 3.86 4.56
N THR A 117 -15.01 2.54 4.60
CA THR A 117 -16.13 1.61 4.44
C THR A 117 -15.82 0.25 5.05
N MET A 118 -16.87 -0.52 5.37
CA MET A 118 -16.76 -1.94 5.68
C MET A 118 -16.83 -2.76 4.39
N LEU A 119 -15.97 -3.76 4.24
CA LEU A 119 -15.89 -4.54 3.00
C LEU A 119 -16.67 -5.85 3.08
N TRP A 120 -16.35 -6.73 4.02
CA TRP A 120 -17.04 -8.02 4.24
C TRP A 120 -16.81 -8.53 5.67
N PRO A 121 -17.66 -9.43 6.19
CA PRO A 121 -17.39 -10.14 7.44
C PRO A 121 -16.23 -11.14 7.26
N ASN A 122 -15.28 -11.14 8.20
CA ASN A 122 -14.19 -12.13 8.20
C ASN A 122 -14.58 -13.36 9.02
N VAL A 123 -14.22 -14.56 8.54
CA VAL A 123 -14.49 -15.83 9.21
C VAL A 123 -13.16 -16.45 9.66
N GLU A 124 -13.08 -16.80 10.93
CA GLU A 124 -11.90 -17.47 11.49
C GLU A 124 -11.96 -18.97 11.19
N HIS A 125 -10.93 -19.47 10.50
CA HIS A 125 -10.87 -20.86 10.05
C HIS A 125 -9.92 -21.66 10.94
N PHE A 126 -10.47 -22.55 11.76
CA PHE A 126 -9.70 -23.49 12.57
C PHE A 126 -9.60 -24.83 11.85
N VAL A 127 -8.53 -25.02 11.06
CA VAL A 127 -8.36 -26.19 10.21
C VAL A 127 -7.41 -27.18 10.87
N ILE A 128 -7.84 -28.44 10.99
CA ILE A 128 -6.99 -29.56 11.40
C ILE A 128 -7.12 -30.73 10.41
N PHE A 129 -6.10 -31.60 10.36
CA PHE A 129 -6.18 -32.82 9.57
C PHE A 129 -7.31 -33.72 10.07
N LYS A 130 -8.05 -34.34 9.14
CA LYS A 130 -9.14 -35.27 9.46
C LYS A 130 -8.73 -36.37 10.44
N SER A 131 -7.51 -36.89 10.34
CA SER A 131 -6.96 -37.91 11.23
C SER A 131 -6.72 -37.44 12.68
N LYS A 132 -6.79 -36.13 12.93
CA LYS A 132 -6.65 -35.51 14.26
C LYS A 132 -8.00 -35.12 14.87
N VAL A 133 -9.10 -35.23 14.13
CA VAL A 133 -10.45 -34.98 14.62
C VAL A 133 -10.87 -36.14 15.53
N LYS A 134 -11.29 -35.84 16.75
CA LYS A 134 -11.78 -36.80 17.75
C LYS A 134 -13.24 -36.54 18.10
N THR A 135 -13.57 -35.29 18.39
CA THR A 135 -14.90 -34.85 18.82
C THR A 135 -15.61 -34.01 17.78
N GLY A 136 -14.89 -33.45 16.79
CA GLY A 136 -15.45 -32.50 15.83
C GLY A 136 -15.65 -31.09 16.41
N THR A 137 -15.14 -30.83 17.61
CA THR A 137 -15.22 -29.53 18.28
C THR A 137 -13.85 -28.85 18.30
N VAL A 138 -13.84 -27.55 18.63
CA VAL A 138 -12.58 -26.78 18.75
C VAL A 138 -11.60 -27.39 19.75
N THR A 139 -12.06 -28.21 20.71
CA THR A 139 -11.18 -28.86 21.69
C THR A 139 -10.19 -29.84 21.07
N ASP A 140 -10.46 -30.35 19.87
CA ASP A 140 -9.57 -31.25 19.13
C ASP A 140 -8.24 -30.60 18.74
N ILE A 141 -8.14 -29.26 18.80
CA ILE A 141 -6.89 -28.53 18.52
C ILE A 141 -5.89 -28.62 19.67
N LYS A 142 -6.31 -29.06 20.87
CA LYS A 142 -5.45 -29.07 22.06
C LYS A 142 -4.22 -29.94 21.87
N GLY A 143 -3.04 -29.35 22.05
CA GLY A 143 -1.75 -30.03 21.89
C GLY A 143 -1.30 -30.19 20.43
N LEU A 144 -2.07 -29.71 19.46
CA LEU A 144 -1.62 -29.59 18.07
C LEU A 144 -0.82 -28.30 17.88
N ARG A 145 0.10 -28.32 16.91
CA ARG A 145 0.77 -27.12 16.40
C ARG A 145 0.02 -26.62 15.19
N PHE A 146 -0.24 -25.32 15.14
CA PHE A 146 -0.86 -24.63 14.01
C PHE A 146 -0.19 -23.26 13.82
N SER A 147 -0.34 -22.70 12.62
CA SER A 147 0.13 -21.37 12.22
C SER A 147 -1.00 -20.35 12.29
#